data_AF-A0A926BF12-F1
#
_entry.id   AF-A0A926BF12-F1
#
_cell.length_a   1.000
_cell.length_b   1.000
_cell.length_c   1.000
_cell.angle_alpha   90.00
_cell.angle_beta   90.00
_cell.angle_gamma   90.00
#
_symmetry.space_group_name_H-M   'P 1'
#
loop_
_entity.id
_entity.type
_entity.pdbx_description
1 polymer ?
#
loop_
_entity_poly.entity_id
_entity_poly.type
_entity_poly.pdbx_seq_one_letter_code
_entity_poly.pdbx_strand_id
1 'polypeptide(L)' 'GARDHGVSEALYLNDPDGNGVELYRDRPEEEWPRDADGGVAMYSRRLDLEDLSRE' A
#
# COMPACT_ATOMS: atom_id res chain seq x y z
N GLY A 1 9.24 6.60 -2.85
CA GLY A 1 8.39 6.75 -1.64
C GLY A 1 7.54 5.52 -1.49
N ALA A 2 6.97 5.24 -0.32
CA ALA A 2 6.15 4.04 -0.13
C ALA A 2 4.94 4.34 0.77
N ARG A 3 3.78 3.78 0.42
CA ARG A 3 2.48 4.06 1.07
C ARG A 3 1.70 2.77 1.32
N ASP A 4 1.06 2.72 2.48
CA ASP A 4 0.12 1.68 2.86
C ASP A 4 -1.27 2.30 2.90
N HIS A 5 -2.20 1.72 2.14
CA HIS A 5 -3.59 2.15 2.04
C HIS A 5 -4.57 1.32 2.89
N GLY A 6 -4.07 0.31 3.58
CA GLY A 6 -4.85 -0.69 4.33
C GLY A 6 -5.42 -1.79 3.45
N VAL A 7 -5.75 -1.49 2.21
CA VAL A 7 -6.22 -2.46 1.20
C VAL A 7 -5.17 -2.79 0.16
N SER A 8 -4.18 -1.91 -0.02
CA SER A 8 -3.14 -2.03 -1.01
C SER A 8 -1.88 -1.29 -0.54
N GLU A 9 -0.74 -1.73 -1.04
CA GLU A 9 0.55 -1.14 -0.75
C GLU A 9 1.18 -0.65 -2.04
N ALA A 10 1.80 0.52 -1.99
CA ALA A 10 2.33 1.19 -3.16
C ALA A 10 3.77 1.67 -2.96
N LEU A 11 4.57 1.49 -3.99
CA LEU A 11 5.95 1.94 -4.13
C LEU A 11 6.03 2.95 -5.29
N TYR A 12 6.52 4.13 -4.98
CA TYR A 12 6.72 5.24 -5.91
C TYR A 12 8.20 5.38 -6.23
N LEU A 13 8.53 5.32 -7.50
CA LEU A 13 9.90 5.43 -8.03
C LEU A 13 9.91 6.42 -9.19
N ASN A 14 11.10 6.90 -9.53
CA ASN A 14 11.33 7.59 -10.79
C ASN A 14 12.11 6.64 -11.70
N ASP A 15 11.68 6.53 -12.95
CA ASP A 15 12.50 5.87 -13.97
C ASP A 15 13.71 6.75 -14.36
N PRO A 16 14.67 6.23 -15.15
CA PRO A 16 15.84 7.01 -15.57
C PRO A 16 15.52 8.27 -16.39
N ASP A 17 14.34 8.31 -17.02
CA ASP A 17 13.86 9.45 -17.80
C ASP A 17 13.14 10.50 -16.92
N GLY A 18 12.97 10.21 -15.63
CA GLY A 18 12.32 11.07 -14.66
C GLY A 18 10.80 10.95 -14.63
N ASN A 19 10.21 9.94 -15.26
CA ASN A 19 8.78 9.67 -15.12
C ASN A 19 8.50 8.99 -13.77
N GLY A 20 7.44 9.44 -13.10
CA GLY A 20 6.94 8.79 -11.89
C GLY A 20 6.33 7.43 -12.23
N VAL A 21 6.81 6.37 -11.58
CA VAL A 21 6.29 5.02 -11.66
C VAL A 21 5.70 4.63 -10.30
N GLU A 22 4.49 4.09 -10.31
CA GLU A 22 3.83 3.52 -9.14
C GLU A 22 3.66 2.01 -9.35
N LEU A 23 4.27 1.22 -8.47
CA LEU A 23 3.97 -0.20 -8.34
C LEU A 23 3.08 -0.38 -7.12
N TYR A 24 1.91 -0.97 -7.32
CA TYR A 24 1.02 -1.32 -6.22
C TYR A 24 0.61 -2.79 -6.27
N ARG A 25 0.27 -3.32 -5.10
CA ARG A 25 -0.30 -4.65 -4.91
C ARG A 25 -1.47 -4.55 -3.94
N ASP A 26 -2.58 -5.18 -4.28
CA ASP A 26 -3.71 -5.35 -3.36
C ASP A 26 -3.39 -6.43 -2.32
N ARG A 27 -3.77 -6.17 -1.07
CA ARG A 27 -3.80 -7.18 -0.01
C ARG A 27 -4.99 -8.11 -0.22
N PRO A 28 -4.92 -9.37 0.23
CA PRO A 28 -6.09 -10.25 0.27
C PRO A 28 -7.27 -9.55 0.94
N GLU A 29 -8.49 -9.70 0.41
CA GLU A 29 -9.66 -8.97 0.91
C GLU A 29 -9.97 -9.31 2.38
N GLU A 30 -9.58 -10.51 2.84
CA GLU A 30 -9.75 -10.93 4.23
C GLU A 30 -8.92 -10.09 5.22
N GLU A 31 -7.85 -9.44 4.75
CA GLU A 31 -6.96 -8.61 5.55
C GLU A 31 -7.37 -7.13 5.55
N TRP A 32 -8.38 -6.77 4.75
CA TRP A 32 -8.79 -5.38 4.64
C TRP A 32 -9.38 -4.89 5.96
N PRO A 33 -8.91 -3.75 6.49
CA PRO A 33 -9.43 -3.19 7.72
C PRO A 33 -10.92 -2.88 7.55
N ARG A 34 -11.72 -3.24 8.55
CA ARG A 34 -13.16 -2.94 8.58
C ARG A 34 -13.49 -1.97 9.71
N ASP A 35 -14.44 -1.07 9.47
CA ASP A 35 -14.99 -0.18 10.51
C ASP A 35 -16.06 -0.90 11.35
N ALA A 36 -16.62 -0.19 12.33
CA ALA A 36 -17.64 -0.72 13.24
C ALA A 36 -18.96 -1.10 12.52
N ASP A 37 -19.20 -0.56 11.32
CA ASP A 37 -20.39 -0.78 10.51
C ASP A 37 -20.14 -1.86 9.43
N GLY A 38 -18.93 -2.43 9.37
CA GLY A 38 -18.53 -3.46 8.40
C GLY A 38 -18.03 -2.92 7.06
N GLY A 39 -17.90 -1.60 6.92
CA GLY A 39 -17.32 -0.94 5.76
C GLY A 39 -15.80 -1.10 5.70
N VAL A 40 -15.20 -0.88 4.53
CA VAL A 40 -13.75 -0.92 4.36
C VAL A 40 -13.13 0.38 4.87
N ALA A 41 -12.24 0.27 5.86
CA ALA A 41 -11.58 1.39 6.52
C ALA A 41 -10.22 1.69 5.88
N MET A 42 -10.24 2.26 4.67
CA MET A 42 -9.02 2.72 3.98
C MET A 42 -8.28 3.80 4.79
N TYR A 43 -6.95 3.76 4.77
CA TYR A 43 -6.11 4.81 5.34
C TYR A 43 -4.98 5.18 4.38
N SER A 44 -4.11 6.11 4.77
CA SER A 44 -2.85 6.33 4.05
C SER A 44 -1.75 6.56 5.07
N ARG A 45 -0.79 5.62 5.12
CA ARG A 45 0.35 5.66 6.02
C ARG A 45 1.63 5.50 5.23
N ARG A 46 2.77 5.79 5.87
CA ARG A 46 4.07 5.45 5.28
C ARG A 46 4.20 3.92 5.35
N LEU A 47 4.49 3.30 4.21
CA LEU A 47 4.73 1.86 4.18
C LEU A 47 6.06 1.56 4.87
N ASP A 48 6.08 0.52 5.70
CA ASP A 48 7.30 -0.03 6.26
C ASP A 48 7.94 -0.97 5.24
N LEU A 49 9.12 -0.57 4.74
CA LEU A 49 9.82 -1.30 3.70
C LEU A 49 10.60 -2.50 4.24
N GLU A 50 10.92 -2.53 5.54
CA GLU A 50 11.62 -3.67 6.13
C GLU A 50 10.67 -4.86 6.30
N ASP A 51 9.41 -4.60 6.62
CA ASP A 51 8.37 -5.62 6.79
C ASP A 51 8.06 -6.33 5.47
N LEU A 52 7.89 -5.56 4.38
CA LEU A 52 7.63 -6.11 3.03
C LEU A 52 8.77 -7.01 2.51
N SER A 53 10.02 -6.77 2.94
CA SER A 53 11.16 -7.59 2.51
C SER A 53 11.21 -8.98 3.16
N ARG A 54 10.35 -9.23 4.16
CA ARG A 54 10.29 -10.48 4.94
C ARG A 54 9.08 -11.36 4.60
N GLU A 55 8.13 -10.86 3.81
CA GLU A 55 6.98 -11.61 3.27
C GLU A 55 7.40 -12.51 2.10
#